data_AF-A0AA41ZEJ0-F1
#
_entry.id   AF-A0AA41ZEJ0-F1
#
_cell.length_a   1.000
_cell.length_b   1.000
_cell.length_c   1.000
_cell.angle_alpha   90.00
_cell.angle_beta   90.00
_cell.angle_gamma   90.00
#
_symmetry.space_group_name_H-M   'P 1'
#
loop_
_entity.id
_entity.type
_entity.pdbx_description
1 polymer ?
#
loop_
_entity_poly.entity_id
_entity_poly.type
_entity_poly.pdbx_seq_one_letter_code
_entity_poly.pdbx_strand_id
1 'polypeptide(L)'
;PEIIVIWLIAPSPVPVQTPALAPVPSQNITRSLQGGPHRSDTAFFAEAADIPTTPSAPCGCVIVLGAINVPAEYQDIADTLRDLREQERVFFVDRLKRGVVDGQLDAAMDVKAVATPLLTLLEGMSIEAGDSAAKTRLQ
;
A
#
# COMPACT_ATOMS: atom_id res chain seq x y z
N PRO A 1 7.00 -6.55 11.66
CA PRO A 1 6.70 -5.10 11.64
C PRO A 1 7.08 -4.39 10.32
N GLU A 2 8.05 -4.88 9.54
CA GLU A 2 8.38 -4.38 8.17
C GLU A 2 7.46 -4.93 7.06
N ILE A 3 6.47 -5.73 7.45
CA ILE A 3 5.79 -6.69 6.57
C ILE A 3 4.69 -6.01 5.75
N ILE A 4 4.00 -5.00 6.26
CA ILE A 4 2.70 -4.61 5.71
C ILE A 4 2.79 -3.98 4.29
N VAL A 5 3.71 -3.02 4.06
CA VAL A 5 3.84 -2.34 2.75
C VAL A 5 4.62 -3.16 1.73
N ILE A 6 5.67 -3.88 2.16
CA ILE A 6 6.37 -4.82 1.27
C ILE A 6 5.39 -5.85 0.71
N TRP A 7 4.39 -6.28 1.49
CA TRP A 7 3.39 -7.25 1.04
C TRP A 7 2.37 -6.70 0.03
N LEU A 8 2.13 -5.39 0.01
CA LEU A 8 1.22 -4.74 -0.94
C LEU A 8 1.86 -4.56 -2.33
N ILE A 9 3.19 -4.50 -2.42
CA ILE A 9 3.86 -3.95 -3.60
C ILE A 9 5.03 -4.80 -4.12
N ALA A 10 5.53 -5.77 -3.34
CA ALA A 10 6.60 -6.63 -3.80
C ALA A 10 6.15 -7.56 -4.96
N PRO A 11 6.99 -7.74 -5.99
CA PRO A 11 6.83 -8.82 -6.95
C PRO A 11 7.07 -10.17 -6.25
N SER A 12 6.19 -11.16 -6.43
CA SER A 12 6.41 -12.48 -5.83
C SER A 12 7.40 -13.33 -6.68
N PRO A 13 8.24 -14.20 -6.08
CA PRO A 13 8.59 -14.35 -4.66
C PRO A 13 10.08 -14.07 -4.37
N VAL A 14 10.34 -13.39 -3.26
CA VAL A 14 11.57 -13.61 -2.48
C VAL A 14 11.33 -14.87 -1.63
N PRO A 15 12.26 -15.84 -1.56
CA PRO A 15 12.03 -17.10 -0.87
C PRO A 15 12.18 -16.90 0.64
N VAL A 16 11.10 -16.53 1.31
CA VAL A 16 10.90 -16.82 2.73
C VAL A 16 9.90 -17.96 2.81
N GLN A 17 10.30 -19.05 3.45
CA GLN A 17 9.44 -20.19 3.71
C GLN A 17 8.32 -19.77 4.67
N THR A 18 7.14 -19.46 4.13
CA THR A 18 5.91 -19.23 4.90
C THR A 18 4.91 -20.34 4.58
N PRO A 19 4.23 -20.92 5.61
CA PRO A 19 3.22 -21.95 5.40
C PRO A 19 2.05 -21.37 4.62
N ALA A 20 1.34 -22.21 3.86
CA ALA A 20 0.25 -21.87 2.94
C ALA A 20 -0.66 -20.73 3.45
N LEU A 21 -0.35 -19.50 3.05
CA LEU A 21 -1.14 -18.31 3.33
C LEU A 21 -1.99 -18.02 2.09
N ALA A 22 -3.19 -17.47 2.31
CA ALA A 22 -4.09 -16.96 1.28
C ALA A 22 -3.36 -16.12 0.21
N PRO A 23 -3.89 -16.02 -1.03
CA PRO A 23 -3.25 -15.27 -2.11
C PRO A 23 -2.83 -13.86 -1.67
N VAL A 24 -1.61 -13.46 -2.08
CA VAL A 24 -0.95 -12.23 -1.64
C VAL A 24 -1.81 -11.00 -2.03
N PRO A 25 -2.09 -10.05 -1.12
CA PRO A 25 -2.96 -8.89 -1.40
C PRO A 25 -2.53 -8.05 -2.62
N SER A 26 -1.22 -7.99 -2.91
CA SER A 26 -0.65 -7.29 -4.07
C SER A 26 -1.14 -7.78 -5.44
N GLN A 27 -1.65 -9.01 -5.52
CA GLN A 27 -2.22 -9.55 -6.76
C GLN A 27 -3.65 -9.06 -7.02
N ASN A 28 -4.41 -8.70 -5.99
CA ASN A 28 -5.78 -8.24 -6.14
C ASN A 28 -5.91 -6.72 -6.31
N ILE A 29 -5.03 -5.91 -5.68
CA ILE A 29 -5.03 -4.44 -5.79
C ILE A 29 -5.29 -3.96 -7.23
N THR A 30 -4.56 -4.54 -8.17
CA THR A 30 -4.56 -4.13 -9.57
C THR A 30 -5.75 -4.68 -10.35
N ARG A 31 -6.35 -5.77 -9.87
CA ARG A 31 -7.62 -6.30 -10.39
C ARG A 31 -8.80 -5.45 -9.90
N SER A 32 -8.75 -4.98 -8.65
CA SER A 32 -9.80 -4.16 -8.04
C SER A 32 -9.90 -2.77 -8.69
N LEU A 33 -8.81 -2.30 -9.32
CA LEU A 33 -8.78 -1.10 -10.17
C LEU A 33 -9.38 -1.30 -11.58
N GLN A 34 -9.98 -2.46 -11.87
CA GLN A 34 -10.66 -2.69 -13.15
C GLN A 34 -12.01 -1.98 -13.19
N GLY A 35 -12.19 -1.11 -14.19
CA GLY A 35 -13.48 -0.50 -14.52
C GLY A 35 -13.56 1.01 -14.29
N GLY A 36 -12.76 1.79 -15.02
CA GLY A 36 -12.91 3.24 -15.15
C GLY A 36 -12.69 4.06 -13.86
N PRO A 37 -12.26 5.33 -13.98
CA PRO A 37 -11.67 6.12 -12.89
C PRO A 37 -12.61 6.55 -11.74
N HIS A 38 -13.84 6.02 -11.65
CA HIS A 38 -14.82 6.46 -10.65
C HIS A 38 -15.59 5.33 -9.96
N ARG A 39 -15.53 4.09 -10.48
CA ARG A 39 -16.28 2.94 -9.95
C ARG A 39 -15.36 1.81 -9.45
N SER A 40 -14.10 1.81 -9.86
CA SER A 40 -13.07 0.84 -9.46
C SER A 40 -12.39 1.17 -8.12
N ASP A 41 -12.40 2.44 -7.71
CA ASP A 41 -11.60 2.89 -6.57
C ASP A 41 -12.17 2.40 -5.23
N THR A 42 -13.49 2.24 -5.11
CA THR A 42 -14.13 1.79 -3.87
C THR A 42 -13.83 0.32 -3.55
N ALA A 43 -13.80 -0.56 -4.55
CA ALA A 43 -13.42 -1.96 -4.36
C ALA A 43 -11.94 -2.07 -3.95
N PHE A 44 -11.10 -1.26 -4.58
CA PHE A 44 -9.68 -1.15 -4.24
C PHE A 44 -9.46 -0.71 -2.78
N PHE A 45 -10.11 0.37 -2.34
CA PHE A 45 -9.97 0.86 -0.96
C PHE A 45 -10.63 -0.07 0.06
N ALA A 46 -11.75 -0.71 -0.29
CA ALA A 46 -12.41 -1.67 0.59
C ALA A 46 -11.54 -2.90 0.89
N GLU A 47 -10.78 -3.37 -0.10
CA GLU A 47 -9.81 -4.45 0.06
C GLU A 47 -8.55 -3.96 0.79
N ALA A 48 -8.05 -2.78 0.46
CA ALA A 48 -6.89 -2.20 1.13
C ALA A 48 -7.14 -1.96 2.64
N ALA A 49 -8.39 -1.66 3.03
CA ALA A 49 -8.76 -1.35 4.41
C ALA A 49 -8.55 -2.52 5.38
N ASP A 50 -8.55 -3.78 4.90
CA ASP A 50 -8.29 -4.95 5.75
C ASP A 50 -6.90 -4.94 6.37
N ILE A 51 -5.93 -4.42 5.64
CA ILE A 51 -4.52 -4.51 6.00
C ILE A 51 -4.19 -3.63 7.22
N PRO A 52 -4.47 -2.31 7.23
CA PRO A 52 -4.13 -1.46 8.37
C PRO A 52 -5.08 -1.66 9.57
N THR A 53 -6.21 -2.36 9.42
CA THR A 53 -7.20 -2.59 10.49
C THR A 53 -7.21 -4.02 11.03
N THR A 54 -6.26 -4.86 10.62
CA THR A 54 -6.16 -6.24 11.09
C THR A 54 -5.89 -6.30 12.61
N PRO A 55 -6.74 -6.95 13.43
CA PRO A 55 -6.59 -6.96 14.90
C PRO A 55 -5.33 -7.64 15.44
N SER A 56 -4.67 -8.49 14.63
CA SER A 56 -3.46 -9.22 15.01
C SER A 56 -2.16 -8.46 14.73
N ALA A 57 -2.23 -7.23 14.21
CA ALA A 57 -1.09 -6.36 13.94
C ALA A 57 -1.32 -4.97 14.58
N PRO A 58 -0.25 -4.21 14.88
CA PRO A 58 -0.40 -2.79 15.18
C PRO A 58 -1.17 -2.09 14.06
N CYS A 59 -2.16 -1.28 14.41
CA CYS A 59 -2.96 -0.58 13.40
C CYS A 59 -2.10 0.43 12.62
N GLY A 60 -2.28 0.46 11.31
CA GLY A 60 -1.52 1.33 10.41
C GLY A 60 -0.11 0.83 10.04
N CYS A 61 0.57 1.58 9.17
CA CYS A 61 1.89 1.24 8.66
C CYS A 61 2.98 2.06 9.36
N VAL A 62 3.99 1.39 9.92
CA VAL A 62 5.14 2.06 10.56
C VAL A 62 5.96 2.92 9.61
N ILE A 63 6.01 2.58 8.32
CA ILE A 63 6.68 3.40 7.30
C ILE A 63 5.94 4.73 7.09
N VAL A 64 4.62 4.73 7.22
CA VAL A 64 3.79 5.93 7.09
C VAL A 64 3.78 6.74 8.38
N LEU A 65 3.58 6.08 9.53
CA LEU A 65 3.37 6.73 10.83
C LEU A 65 4.68 7.07 11.57
N GLY A 66 5.77 6.36 11.26
CA GLY A 66 7.01 6.41 12.02
C GLY A 66 7.88 7.60 11.67
N ALA A 67 8.53 8.13 12.72
CA ALA A 67 9.61 9.12 12.67
C ALA A 67 9.36 10.33 11.74
N ILE A 68 8.11 10.81 11.67
CA ILE A 68 7.75 12.01 10.90
C ILE A 68 8.36 13.26 11.55
N ASN A 69 8.25 13.36 12.88
CA ASN A 69 8.78 14.46 13.68
C ASN A 69 9.57 13.87 14.85
N VAL A 70 10.89 13.93 14.79
CA VAL A 70 11.79 13.39 15.82
C VAL A 70 12.88 14.39 16.17
N PRO A 71 13.44 14.35 17.39
CA PRO A 71 14.62 15.14 17.72
C PRO A 71 15.83 14.72 16.86
N ALA A 72 16.81 15.61 16.73
CA ALA A 72 17.99 15.42 15.88
C ALA A 72 18.78 14.13 16.21
N GLU A 73 18.69 13.63 17.44
CA GLU A 73 19.31 12.38 17.87
C GLU A 73 18.76 11.11 17.16
N TYR A 74 17.57 11.18 16.54
CA TYR A 74 16.96 10.08 15.77
C TYR A 74 16.79 10.42 14.28
N GLN A 75 17.58 11.37 13.77
CA GLN A 75 17.46 11.80 12.37
C GLN A 75 17.77 10.66 11.38
N ASP A 76 18.68 9.75 11.74
CA ASP A 76 19.00 8.54 10.98
C ASP A 76 17.79 7.62 10.77
N ILE A 77 16.94 7.46 11.79
CA ILE A 77 15.69 6.70 11.71
C ILE A 77 14.70 7.43 10.79
N ALA A 78 14.56 8.75 10.92
CA ALA A 78 13.69 9.55 10.07
C ALA A 78 14.11 9.50 8.59
N ASP A 79 15.42 9.54 8.32
CA ASP A 79 16.00 9.42 6.99
C ASP A 79 15.75 8.02 6.41
N THR A 80 15.98 6.98 7.20
CA THR A 80 15.69 5.58 6.81
C THR A 80 14.22 5.39 6.42
N LEU A 81 13.29 5.89 7.24
CA LEU A 81 11.86 5.77 6.92
C LEU A 81 11.47 6.66 5.73
N ARG A 82 12.16 7.78 5.49
CA ARG A 82 11.97 8.60 4.28
C ARG A 82 12.35 7.82 3.03
N ASP A 83 13.50 7.16 3.05
CA ASP A 83 13.96 6.34 1.93
C ASP A 83 13.00 5.17 1.67
N LEU A 84 12.41 4.57 2.70
CA LEU A 84 11.39 3.53 2.54
C LEU A 84 10.10 4.07 1.90
N ARG A 85 9.65 5.28 2.25
CA ARG A 85 8.51 5.94 1.59
C ARG A 85 8.79 6.25 0.12
N GLU A 86 10.02 6.65 -0.21
CA GLU A 86 10.40 6.85 -1.62
C GLU A 86 10.47 5.52 -2.40
N GLN A 87 10.97 4.47 -1.78
CA GLN A 87 10.95 3.12 -2.36
C GLN A 87 9.52 2.62 -2.59
N GLU A 88 8.62 2.85 -1.63
CA GLU A 88 7.19 2.54 -1.75
C GLU A 88 6.57 3.19 -3.00
N ARG A 89 6.86 4.49 -3.23
CA ARG A 89 6.41 5.21 -4.43
C ARG A 89 6.89 4.56 -5.72
N VAL A 90 8.16 4.21 -5.79
CA VAL A 90 8.75 3.54 -6.97
C VAL A 90 8.10 2.19 -7.21
N PHE A 91 7.99 1.36 -6.17
CA PHE A 91 7.38 0.04 -6.27
C PHE A 91 5.91 0.14 -6.69
N PHE A 92 5.16 1.11 -6.16
CA PHE A 92 3.73 1.25 -6.45
C PHE A 92 3.50 1.58 -7.92
N VAL A 93 4.29 2.52 -8.45
CA VAL A 93 4.29 2.86 -9.88
C VAL A 93 4.62 1.63 -10.73
N ASP A 94 5.65 0.88 -10.38
CA ASP A 94 6.06 -0.29 -11.16
C ASP A 94 5.03 -1.42 -11.11
N ARG A 95 4.33 -1.60 -9.98
CA ARG A 95 3.24 -2.56 -9.85
C ARG A 95 2.06 -2.20 -10.77
N LEU A 96 1.70 -0.91 -10.86
CA LEU A 96 0.66 -0.44 -11.77
C LEU A 96 1.07 -0.60 -13.24
N LYS A 97 2.31 -0.25 -13.60
CA LYS A 97 2.85 -0.52 -14.96
C LYS A 97 2.77 -2.01 -15.31
N ARG A 98 3.17 -2.89 -14.38
CA ARG A 98 3.06 -4.34 -14.56
C ARG A 98 1.59 -4.75 -14.78
N GLY A 99 0.67 -4.16 -14.01
CA GLY A 99 -0.77 -4.36 -14.18
C GLY A 99 -1.28 -4.04 -15.58
N VAL A 100 -0.80 -2.97 -16.19
CA VAL A 100 -1.10 -2.64 -17.60
C VAL A 100 -0.57 -3.73 -18.54
N VAL A 101 0.70 -4.12 -18.38
CA VAL A 101 1.31 -5.15 -19.26
C VAL A 101 0.62 -6.51 -19.12
N ASP A 102 0.22 -6.87 -17.91
CA ASP A 102 -0.43 -8.15 -17.61
C ASP A 102 -1.93 -8.16 -17.98
N GLY A 103 -2.44 -7.05 -18.57
CA GLY A 103 -3.84 -6.91 -18.95
C GLY A 103 -4.81 -6.77 -17.75
N GLN A 104 -4.27 -6.46 -16.57
CA GLN A 104 -5.06 -6.24 -15.36
C GLN A 104 -5.63 -4.83 -15.30
N LEU A 105 -4.96 -3.85 -15.91
CA LEU A 105 -5.41 -2.46 -16.01
C LEU A 105 -5.64 -2.08 -17.48
N ASP A 106 -6.39 -1.01 -17.70
CA ASP A 106 -6.58 -0.42 -19.02
C ASP A 106 -5.23 -0.03 -19.64
N ALA A 107 -5.00 -0.42 -20.90
CA ALA A 107 -3.81 -0.05 -21.67
C ALA A 107 -3.64 1.46 -21.86
N ALA A 108 -4.74 2.22 -21.79
CA ALA A 108 -4.75 3.68 -21.87
C ALA A 108 -4.56 4.39 -20.52
N MET A 109 -4.38 3.65 -19.42
CA MET A 109 -4.21 4.25 -18.09
C MET A 109 -2.94 5.11 -18.00
N ASP A 110 -3.09 6.37 -17.59
CA ASP A 110 -1.96 7.20 -17.18
C ASP A 110 -1.49 6.81 -15.77
N VAL A 111 -0.61 5.82 -15.71
CA VAL A 111 -0.05 5.30 -14.45
C VAL A 111 0.58 6.42 -13.61
N LYS A 112 1.24 7.41 -14.22
CA LYS A 112 1.87 8.49 -13.47
C LYS A 112 0.84 9.40 -12.80
N ALA A 113 -0.24 9.71 -13.51
CA ALA A 113 -1.32 10.54 -12.98
C ALA A 113 -2.09 9.87 -11.84
N VAL A 114 -2.27 8.53 -11.89
CA VAL A 114 -3.08 7.81 -10.88
C VAL A 114 -2.26 7.28 -9.71
N ALA A 115 -0.97 6.99 -9.89
CA ALA A 115 -0.16 6.33 -8.85
C ALA A 115 -0.04 7.18 -7.58
N THR A 116 0.29 8.47 -7.72
CA THR A 116 0.54 9.33 -6.55
C THR A 116 -0.75 9.55 -5.74
N PRO A 117 -1.90 9.94 -6.34
CA PRO A 117 -3.14 10.07 -5.58
C PRO A 117 -3.58 8.78 -4.87
N LEU A 118 -3.51 7.63 -5.55
CA LEU A 118 -3.90 6.35 -4.96
C LEU A 118 -3.01 5.97 -3.77
N LEU A 119 -1.69 6.10 -3.93
CA LEU A 119 -0.76 5.81 -2.84
C LEU A 119 -0.97 6.76 -1.65
N THR A 120 -1.17 8.06 -1.91
CA THR A 120 -1.46 9.03 -0.85
C THR A 120 -2.74 8.69 -0.08
N LEU A 121 -3.78 8.19 -0.76
CA LEU A 121 -4.99 7.72 -0.10
C LEU A 121 -4.73 6.48 0.77
N LEU A 122 -3.93 5.51 0.28
CA LEU A 122 -3.50 4.34 1.07
C LEU A 122 -2.67 4.74 2.30
N GLU A 123 -1.75 5.69 2.15
CA GLU A 123 -0.98 6.28 3.25
C GLU A 123 -1.94 6.93 4.27
N GLY A 124 -2.94 7.69 3.80
CA GLY A 124 -3.97 8.29 4.64
C GLY A 124 -4.80 7.28 5.44
N MET A 125 -5.14 6.14 4.84
CA MET A 125 -5.82 5.05 5.56
C MET A 125 -4.99 4.49 6.71
N SER A 126 -3.66 4.45 6.56
CA SER A 126 -2.76 4.04 7.64
C SER A 126 -2.78 5.01 8.82
N ILE A 127 -2.97 6.30 8.56
CA ILE A 127 -3.12 7.34 9.58
C ILE A 127 -4.43 7.14 10.35
N GLU A 128 -5.55 7.06 9.65
CA GLU A 128 -6.86 6.85 10.28
C GLU A 128 -6.89 5.53 11.10
N ALA A 129 -6.31 4.45 10.57
CA ALA A 129 -6.20 3.20 11.29
C ALA A 129 -5.30 3.29 12.54
N GLY A 130 -4.17 4.02 12.45
CA GLY A 130 -3.31 4.32 13.60
C GLY A 130 -4.06 5.03 14.73
N ASP A 131 -5.01 5.91 14.36
CA ASP A 131 -5.94 6.58 15.28
C ASP A 131 -7.13 5.69 15.70
N SER A 132 -7.03 4.38 15.48
CA SER A 132 -8.05 3.37 15.84
C SER A 132 -9.40 3.53 15.13
N ALA A 133 -9.41 4.12 13.93
CA ALA A 133 -10.60 4.14 13.08
C ALA A 133 -11.10 2.71 12.78
N ALA A 134 -12.42 2.52 12.83
CA ALA A 134 -13.03 1.28 12.37
C ALA A 134 -12.88 1.12 10.84
N LYS A 135 -12.81 -0.12 10.36
CA LYS A 135 -12.69 -0.44 8.92
C LYS A 135 -13.70 0.32 8.04
N THR A 136 -14.94 0.46 8.48
CA THR A 136 -16.01 1.16 7.74
C THR A 136 -15.72 2.63 7.45
N ARG A 137 -14.79 3.27 8.19
CA ARG A 137 -14.36 4.65 7.95
C ARG A 137 -13.34 4.77 6.82
N LEU A 138 -12.70 3.66 6.44
CA LEU A 138 -11.66 3.62 5.40
C LEU A 138 -12.20 3.19 4.02
N GLN A 139 -13.53 3.03 3.88
CA GLN A 139 -14.23 2.52 2.70
C GLN A 139 -15.13 3.60 2.10
#